data_AF-A0A4Y8IRL7-F1
#
_entry.id   AF-A0A4Y8IRL7-F1
#
_cell.length_a   1.000
_cell.length_b   1.000
_cell.length_c   1.000
_cell.angle_alpha   90.00
_cell.angle_beta   90.00
_cell.angle_gamma   90.00
#
_symmetry.space_group_name_H-M   'P 1'
#
loop_
_entity.id
_entity.type
_entity.pdbx_description
1 polymer ?
#
loop_
_entity_poly.entity_id
_entity_poly.type
_entity_poly.pdbx_seq_one_letter_code
_entity_poly.pdbx_strand_id
1 'polypeptide(L)'
;MIKISTRVIVFTLFLCVVVGCSNQQNNTYTQETHNISKIEEGEVTSYEDVFVASDVKEDLNGDGEKERIILRISPAPVLISENPKQYGWDDSHIWQLLVEDHEGNTYPLFDDSVQFSGQMYIVSKENNEKAIIFELNGTSLKLIEYRFNTKGYFEKEIMYKNRPIIHKSSI
;
A
#
# COMPACT_ATOMS: atom_id res chain seq x y z
N MET A 1 -10.19 72.45 -21.75
CA MET A 1 -8.75 72.08 -21.73
C MET A 1 -8.45 71.33 -20.45
N ILE A 2 -8.41 69.99 -20.50
CA ILE A 2 -8.22 69.14 -19.32
C ILE A 2 -6.73 68.84 -19.16
N LYS A 3 -6.14 69.31 -18.05
CA LYS A 3 -4.78 68.98 -17.62
C LYS A 3 -4.76 67.56 -17.08
N ILE A 4 -4.14 66.65 -17.82
CA ILE A 4 -3.90 65.28 -17.38
C ILE A 4 -2.67 65.28 -16.46
N SER A 5 -2.91 64.90 -15.20
CA SER A 5 -1.92 64.84 -14.12
C SER A 5 -1.03 63.61 -14.28
N THR A 6 0.28 63.84 -14.35
CA THR A 6 1.36 62.85 -14.51
C THR A 6 1.42 61.79 -13.41
N ARG A 7 0.63 61.92 -12.33
CA ARG A 7 0.56 60.95 -11.23
C ARG A 7 -0.32 59.73 -11.52
N VAL A 8 -1.18 59.78 -12.54
CA VAL A 8 -2.10 58.67 -12.85
C VAL A 8 -1.42 57.58 -13.68
N ILE A 9 -0.39 57.92 -14.46
CA ILE A 9 0.28 56.97 -15.37
C ILE A 9 1.19 55.98 -14.61
N VAL A 10 1.73 56.38 -13.46
CA VAL A 10 2.64 55.53 -12.67
C VAL A 10 1.88 54.43 -11.93
N PHE A 11 0.62 54.66 -11.55
CA PHE A 11 -0.19 53.66 -10.85
C PHE A 11 -0.74 52.57 -11.77
N THR A 12 -0.88 52.85 -13.07
CA THR A 12 -1.39 51.85 -14.03
C THR A 12 -0.31 50.86 -14.49
N LEU A 13 0.98 51.22 -14.38
CA LEU A 13 2.08 50.32 -14.78
C LEU A 13 2.49 49.32 -13.70
N PHE A 14 2.13 49.54 -12.43
CA PHE A 14 2.50 48.62 -11.34
C PHE A 14 1.53 47.44 -11.18
N LEU A 15 0.36 47.49 -11.82
CA LEU A 15 -0.66 46.43 -11.70
C LEU A 15 -0.43 45.24 -12.64
N CYS A 16 0.47 45.33 -13.62
CA CYS A 16 0.66 44.28 -14.62
C CYS A 16 1.76 43.24 -14.29
N VAL A 17 2.50 43.39 -13.18
CA VAL A 17 3.64 42.49 -12.86
C VAL A 17 3.26 41.34 -11.91
N VAL A 18 2.02 41.29 -11.40
CA VAL A 18 1.59 40.23 -10.46
C VAL A 18 0.83 39.07 -11.14
N VAL A 19 0.77 39.03 -12.48
CA VAL A 19 0.01 38.01 -13.24
C VAL A 19 0.93 37.01 -13.98
N GLY A 20 2.18 36.85 -13.54
CA GLY A 20 3.04 35.73 -13.98
C GLY A 20 3.87 35.27 -12.80
N CYS A 21 3.91 34.00 -12.37
CA CYS A 21 3.63 32.75 -13.07
C CYS A 21 2.98 31.78 -12.06
N SER A 22 1.75 31.35 -12.29
CA SER A 22 1.26 30.08 -11.72
C SER A 22 1.20 29.04 -12.83
N ASN A 23 2.36 28.58 -13.29
CA ASN A 23 2.43 27.26 -13.91
C ASN A 23 2.40 26.23 -12.80
N GLN A 24 1.24 26.11 -12.16
CA GLN A 24 0.88 24.90 -11.45
C GLN A 24 0.59 23.89 -12.54
N GLN A 25 1.63 23.15 -12.90
CA GLN A 25 1.55 21.99 -13.75
C GLN A 25 0.58 21.04 -13.04
N ASN A 26 -0.68 21.05 -13.47
CA ASN A 26 -1.70 20.10 -13.06
C ASN A 26 -1.26 18.73 -13.61
N ASN A 27 -0.27 18.13 -12.95
CA ASN A 27 -0.12 16.69 -12.95
C ASN A 27 -1.40 16.17 -12.34
N THR A 28 -2.34 15.86 -13.24
CA THR A 28 -3.55 15.14 -12.91
C THR A 28 -3.12 13.71 -12.63
N TYR A 29 -2.43 13.50 -11.52
CA TYR A 29 -2.55 12.25 -10.81
C TYR A 29 -4.00 12.22 -10.40
N THR A 30 -4.77 11.34 -11.05
CA THR A 30 -6.07 10.93 -10.55
C THR A 30 -5.91 10.62 -9.07
N GLN A 31 -6.33 11.55 -8.21
CA GLN A 31 -6.60 11.27 -6.81
C GLN A 31 -7.81 10.33 -6.84
N GLU A 32 -7.53 9.04 -6.97
CA GLU A 32 -8.46 8.02 -6.53
C GLU A 32 -8.72 8.31 -5.05
N THR A 33 -9.99 8.51 -4.70
CA THR A 33 -10.45 8.64 -3.33
C THR A 33 -9.77 7.58 -2.46
N HIS A 34 -9.01 8.00 -1.43
CA HIS A 34 -8.37 7.13 -0.45
C HIS A 34 -9.46 6.30 0.27
N ASN A 35 -9.81 5.14 -0.29
CA ASN A 35 -10.77 4.22 0.29
C ASN A 35 -10.07 3.40 1.37
N ILE A 36 -10.00 3.97 2.57
CA ILE A 36 -9.58 3.24 3.77
C ILE A 36 -10.70 2.27 4.16
N SER A 37 -10.38 0.99 4.20
CA SER A 37 -11.31 -0.07 4.62
C SER A 37 -10.92 -0.58 6.00
N LYS A 38 -11.91 -0.90 6.84
CA LYS A 38 -11.71 -1.49 8.16
C LYS A 38 -11.58 -3.01 8.06
N ILE A 39 -10.63 -3.59 8.78
CA ILE A 39 -10.45 -5.03 8.96
C ILE A 39 -10.48 -5.31 10.46
N GLU A 40 -11.52 -6.01 10.89
CA GLU A 40 -11.68 -6.44 12.29
C GLU A 40 -10.96 -7.77 12.51
N GLU A 41 -10.86 -8.16 13.78
CA GLU A 41 -10.63 -9.57 14.12
C GLU A 41 -11.73 -10.45 13.49
N GLY A 42 -11.38 -11.67 13.13
CA GLY A 42 -12.35 -12.57 12.55
C GLY A 42 -11.84 -13.97 12.26
N GLU A 43 -12.77 -14.83 11.86
CA GLU A 43 -12.45 -16.17 11.42
C GLU A 43 -11.58 -16.13 10.16
N VAL A 44 -10.57 -16.99 10.13
CA VAL A 44 -9.69 -17.17 8.97
C VAL A 44 -10.17 -18.38 8.19
N THR A 45 -10.33 -18.21 6.88
CA THR A 45 -10.60 -19.33 5.97
C THR A 45 -9.51 -20.38 6.12
N SER A 46 -9.89 -21.61 6.49
CA SER A 46 -8.94 -22.72 6.56
C SER A 46 -8.78 -23.35 5.17
N TYR A 47 -7.55 -23.40 4.70
CA TYR A 47 -7.19 -24.11 3.47
C TYR A 47 -6.40 -25.37 3.78
N GLU A 48 -6.48 -26.36 2.90
CA GLU A 48 -5.64 -27.56 2.95
C GLU A 48 -4.28 -27.30 2.29
N ASP A 49 -3.31 -28.17 2.57
CA ASP A 49 -1.97 -28.14 1.95
C ASP A 49 -1.32 -26.76 1.99
N VAL A 50 -1.13 -26.23 3.20
CA VAL A 50 -0.66 -24.85 3.40
C VAL A 50 0.86 -24.78 3.49
N PHE A 51 1.44 -23.89 2.70
CA PHE A 51 2.84 -23.49 2.80
C PHE A 51 2.99 -22.14 3.50
N VAL A 52 3.86 -22.07 4.52
CA VAL A 52 4.18 -20.81 5.20
C VAL A 52 5.36 -20.13 4.49
N ALA A 53 5.06 -19.10 3.72
CA ALA A 53 6.06 -18.33 2.98
C ALA A 53 6.81 -17.34 3.88
N SER A 54 6.16 -16.82 4.91
CA SER A 54 6.76 -15.93 5.91
C SER A 54 6.06 -16.09 7.26
N ASP A 55 6.84 -16.01 8.35
CA ASP A 55 6.38 -16.02 9.73
C ASP A 55 7.35 -15.15 10.54
N VAL A 56 6.94 -13.92 10.85
CA VAL A 56 7.78 -12.92 11.50
C VAL A 56 7.05 -12.31 12.68
N LYS A 57 7.79 -11.75 13.63
CA LYS A 57 7.24 -11.08 14.81
C LYS A 57 7.71 -9.64 14.88
N GLU A 58 6.78 -8.72 14.96
CA GLU A 58 7.07 -7.30 15.01
C GLU A 58 6.02 -6.54 15.81
N ASP A 59 6.47 -5.53 16.56
CA ASP A 59 5.59 -4.58 17.24
C ASP A 59 5.03 -3.59 16.21
N LEU A 60 3.75 -3.76 15.85
CA LEU A 60 3.08 -2.97 14.81
C LEU A 60 2.43 -1.70 15.37
N ASN A 61 2.00 -1.72 16.63
CA ASN A 61 1.23 -0.64 17.26
C ASN A 61 2.06 0.25 18.22
N GLY A 62 3.33 -0.12 18.48
CA GLY A 62 4.26 0.60 19.34
C GLY A 62 4.05 0.37 20.84
N ASP A 63 3.31 -0.66 21.26
CA ASP A 63 3.02 -0.95 22.67
C ASP A 63 4.12 -1.79 23.36
N GLY A 64 5.09 -2.28 22.61
CA GLY A 64 6.22 -3.09 23.08
C GLY A 64 5.98 -4.60 23.05
N GLU A 65 4.74 -5.05 22.83
CA GLU A 65 4.43 -6.43 22.50
C GLU A 65 4.58 -6.66 20.99
N LYS A 66 4.84 -7.90 20.58
CA LYS A 66 5.04 -8.23 19.16
C LYS A 66 3.89 -9.03 18.63
N GLU A 67 3.23 -8.51 17.59
CA GLU A 67 2.32 -9.26 16.77
C GLU A 67 3.07 -10.25 15.88
N ARG A 68 2.44 -11.39 15.60
CA ARG A 68 2.94 -12.38 14.65
C ARG A 68 2.29 -12.14 13.29
N ILE A 69 3.11 -11.88 12.26
CA ILE A 69 2.66 -11.68 10.88
C ILE A 69 2.99 -12.93 10.07
N ILE A 70 1.97 -13.51 9.43
CA ILE A 70 2.09 -14.79 8.73
C ILE A 70 1.59 -14.63 7.30
N LEU A 71 2.44 -15.00 6.34
CA LEU A 71 2.06 -15.16 4.94
C LEU A 71 1.99 -16.64 4.59
N ARG A 72 0.78 -17.12 4.28
CA ARG A 72 0.50 -18.49 3.88
C ARG A 72 0.11 -18.54 2.41
N ILE A 73 0.43 -19.64 1.74
CA ILE A 73 0.07 -19.92 0.36
C ILE A 73 -0.57 -21.31 0.33
N SER A 74 -1.73 -21.44 -0.31
CA SER A 74 -2.42 -22.72 -0.50
C SER A 74 -2.90 -22.86 -1.95
N PRO A 75 -2.79 -24.05 -2.58
CA PRO A 75 -2.07 -25.23 -2.08
C PRO A 75 -0.55 -24.97 -1.96
N ALA A 76 0.22 -25.95 -1.49
CA ALA A 76 1.64 -25.76 -1.27
C ALA A 76 2.33 -25.65 -2.64
N PRO A 77 3.15 -24.61 -2.87
CA PRO A 77 3.76 -24.40 -4.17
C PRO A 77 4.82 -25.47 -4.45
N VAL A 78 4.99 -25.78 -5.73
CA VAL A 78 5.97 -26.79 -6.15
C VAL A 78 7.36 -26.20 -6.09
N LEU A 79 8.31 -26.95 -5.54
CA LEU A 79 9.71 -26.55 -5.52
C LEU A 79 10.33 -26.69 -6.92
N ILE A 80 10.72 -25.57 -7.53
CA ILE A 80 11.31 -25.53 -8.88
C ILE A 80 12.84 -25.65 -8.82
N SER A 81 13.46 -25.10 -7.79
CA SER A 81 14.91 -25.16 -7.58
C SER A 81 15.23 -25.29 -6.10
N GLU A 82 16.20 -26.14 -5.76
CA GLU A 82 16.70 -26.34 -4.40
C GLU A 82 17.78 -25.31 -4.02
N ASN A 83 18.45 -24.69 -5.00
CA ASN A 83 19.58 -23.77 -4.74
C ASN A 83 19.71 -22.65 -5.80
N PRO A 84 19.23 -21.42 -5.56
CA PRO A 84 18.46 -21.02 -4.38
C PRO A 84 17.10 -21.70 -4.36
N LYS A 85 16.49 -21.78 -3.16
CA LYS A 85 15.14 -22.31 -2.98
C LYS A 85 14.14 -21.44 -3.74
N GLN A 86 13.55 -21.96 -4.81
CA GLN A 86 12.58 -21.25 -5.63
C GLN A 86 11.31 -22.07 -5.74
N TYR A 87 10.19 -21.43 -5.48
CA TYR A 87 8.88 -22.04 -5.52
C TYR A 87 8.10 -21.53 -6.72
N GLY A 88 7.36 -22.43 -7.35
CA GLY A 88 6.41 -22.13 -8.40
C GLY A 88 5.01 -22.08 -7.86
N TRP A 89 4.32 -20.99 -8.12
CA TRP A 89 2.89 -20.85 -7.92
C TRP A 89 2.28 -20.22 -9.18
N ASP A 90 0.97 -20.37 -9.29
CA ASP A 90 0.15 -19.82 -10.36
C ASP A 90 -1.08 -19.11 -9.76
N ASP A 91 -2.01 -18.70 -10.62
CA ASP A 91 -3.23 -17.99 -10.22
C ASP A 91 -4.28 -18.87 -9.51
N SER A 92 -4.04 -20.18 -9.37
CA SER A 92 -4.85 -21.07 -8.53
C SER A 92 -4.47 -21.00 -7.04
N HIS A 93 -3.31 -20.44 -6.72
CA HIS A 93 -2.85 -20.33 -5.35
C HIS A 93 -3.47 -19.13 -4.64
N ILE A 94 -4.06 -19.39 -3.46
CA ILE A 94 -4.57 -18.38 -2.55
C ILE A 94 -3.45 -17.98 -1.60
N TRP A 95 -3.25 -16.66 -1.48
CA TRP A 95 -2.32 -16.08 -0.53
C TRP A 95 -3.12 -15.53 0.64
N GLN A 96 -2.72 -15.88 1.86
CA GLN A 96 -3.32 -15.36 3.09
C GLN A 96 -2.29 -14.59 3.90
N LEU A 97 -2.51 -13.29 4.11
CA LEU A 97 -1.74 -12.47 5.03
C LEU A 97 -2.55 -12.29 6.32
N LEU A 98 -2.00 -12.77 7.41
CA LEU A 98 -2.64 -12.78 8.73
C LEU A 98 -1.78 -12.04 9.73
N VAL A 99 -2.43 -11.40 10.70
CA VAL A 99 -1.77 -10.91 11.91
C VAL A 99 -2.43 -11.56 13.11
N GLU A 100 -1.65 -12.15 13.99
CA GLU A 100 -2.07 -12.68 15.29
C GLU A 100 -1.50 -11.77 16.39
N ASP A 101 -2.36 -11.23 17.26
CA ASP A 101 -1.92 -10.45 18.42
C ASP A 101 -1.53 -11.35 19.61
N HIS A 102 -1.07 -10.74 20.70
CA HIS A 102 -0.64 -11.45 21.90
C HIS A 102 -1.79 -12.07 22.71
N GLU A 103 -3.03 -11.62 22.51
CA GLU A 103 -4.24 -12.18 23.13
C GLU A 103 -4.79 -13.37 22.33
N GLY A 104 -4.28 -13.60 21.12
CA GLY A 104 -4.67 -14.68 20.23
C GLY A 104 -5.73 -14.28 19.20
N ASN A 105 -6.08 -12.99 19.10
CA ASN A 105 -7.00 -12.52 18.07
C ASN A 105 -6.29 -12.53 16.71
N THR A 106 -7.03 -12.87 15.66
CA THR A 106 -6.49 -12.99 14.30
C THR A 106 -7.18 -12.03 13.34
N TYR A 107 -6.37 -11.30 12.57
CA TYR A 107 -6.81 -10.30 11.61
C TYR A 107 -6.45 -10.77 10.18
N PRO A 108 -7.43 -11.16 9.35
CA PRO A 108 -7.19 -11.59 7.97
C PRO A 108 -7.00 -10.38 7.04
N LEU A 109 -5.77 -9.90 6.91
CA LEU A 109 -5.46 -8.70 6.14
C LEU A 109 -5.65 -8.90 4.62
N PHE A 110 -5.33 -10.10 4.13
CA PHE A 110 -5.46 -10.47 2.72
C PHE A 110 -5.82 -11.95 2.60
N ASP A 111 -6.75 -12.27 1.70
CA ASP A 111 -7.17 -13.64 1.37
C ASP A 111 -7.68 -13.61 -0.08
N ASP A 112 -6.78 -13.82 -1.04
CA ASP A 112 -7.11 -13.77 -2.48
C ASP A 112 -6.02 -14.45 -3.33
N SER A 113 -6.30 -14.71 -4.61
CA SER A 113 -5.31 -15.23 -5.55
C SER A 113 -4.33 -14.15 -6.04
N VAL A 114 -3.09 -14.56 -6.32
CA VAL A 114 -2.02 -13.68 -6.80
C VAL A 114 -1.49 -14.19 -8.13
N GLN A 115 -1.63 -13.40 -9.19
CA GLN A 115 -1.37 -13.85 -10.57
C GLN A 115 0.10 -14.03 -10.94
N PHE A 116 1.02 -13.19 -10.43
CA PHE A 116 2.46 -13.36 -10.72
C PHE A 116 3.30 -13.34 -9.45
N SER A 117 3.39 -12.20 -8.74
CA SER A 117 4.20 -12.15 -7.53
C SER A 117 3.64 -11.18 -6.48
N GLY A 118 3.90 -11.49 -5.22
CA GLY A 118 3.65 -10.62 -4.09
C GLY A 118 4.92 -10.40 -3.26
N GLN A 119 5.06 -9.23 -2.65
CA GLN A 119 6.13 -8.92 -1.71
C GLN A 119 5.52 -8.26 -0.47
N MET A 120 5.96 -8.70 0.70
CA MET A 120 5.57 -8.12 1.98
C MET A 120 6.75 -7.33 2.55
N TYR A 121 6.48 -6.10 2.96
CA TYR A 121 7.42 -5.25 3.66
C TYR A 121 6.81 -4.82 4.98
N ILE A 122 7.66 -4.67 5.99
CA ILE A 122 7.33 -4.01 7.24
C ILE A 122 8.10 -2.70 7.24
N VAL A 123 7.40 -1.58 7.37
CA VAL A 123 7.98 -0.24 7.30
C VAL A 123 7.71 0.52 8.58
N SER A 124 8.70 1.26 9.06
CA SER A 124 8.54 2.17 10.19
C SER A 124 7.71 3.39 9.80
N LYS A 125 6.86 3.83 10.72
CA LYS A 125 6.08 5.07 10.66
C LYS A 125 6.52 6.01 11.79
N GLU A 126 5.88 7.17 11.87
CA GLU A 126 6.06 8.09 12.99
C GLU A 126 5.60 7.42 14.31
N ASN A 127 6.07 7.93 15.45
CA ASN A 127 5.66 7.46 16.79
C ASN A 127 5.92 5.97 17.09
N ASN A 128 6.94 5.36 16.48
CA ASN A 128 7.28 3.94 16.60
C ASN A 128 6.23 2.94 16.08
N GLU A 129 5.14 3.43 15.46
CA GLU A 129 4.20 2.58 14.76
C GLU A 129 4.88 1.95 13.53
N LYS A 130 4.37 0.81 13.08
CA LYS A 130 4.79 0.18 11.83
C LYS A 130 3.58 -0.13 10.96
N ALA A 131 3.83 -0.23 9.66
CA ALA A 131 2.83 -0.63 8.70
C ALA A 131 3.33 -1.83 7.89
N ILE A 132 2.39 -2.67 7.46
CA ILE A 132 2.68 -3.74 6.52
C ILE A 132 2.32 -3.21 5.12
N ILE A 133 3.30 -3.20 4.22
CA ILE A 133 3.07 -2.92 2.80
C ILE A 133 3.05 -4.25 2.06
N PHE A 134 1.95 -4.52 1.38
CA PHE A 134 1.81 -5.68 0.52
C PHE A 134 1.76 -5.22 -0.95
N GLU A 135 2.85 -5.47 -1.66
CA GLU A 135 2.97 -5.24 -3.10
C GLU A 135 2.45 -6.46 -3.84
N LEU A 136 1.51 -6.24 -4.75
CA LEU A 136 1.02 -7.22 -5.70
C LEU A 136 1.40 -6.79 -7.10
N ASN A 137 2.19 -7.61 -7.76
CA ASN A 137 2.63 -7.39 -9.13
C ASN A 137 1.93 -8.44 -10.00
N GLY A 138 0.72 -8.11 -10.44
CA GLY A 138 -0.13 -8.95 -11.28
C GLY A 138 -0.26 -8.37 -12.69
N THR A 139 -1.46 -8.50 -13.26
CA THR A 139 -1.88 -7.68 -14.42
C THR A 139 -1.84 -6.17 -14.13
N SER A 140 -1.90 -5.78 -12.86
CA SER A 140 -1.61 -4.42 -12.38
C SER A 140 -0.62 -4.49 -11.21
N LEU A 141 0.18 -3.44 -11.03
CA LEU A 141 0.92 -3.17 -9.81
C LEU A 141 -0.01 -2.50 -8.81
N LYS A 142 -0.12 -3.09 -7.62
CA LYS A 142 -0.92 -2.59 -6.50
C LYS A 142 -0.08 -2.58 -5.23
N LEU A 143 -0.10 -1.48 -4.50
CA LEU A 143 0.50 -1.36 -3.16
C LEU A 143 -0.63 -1.19 -2.15
N ILE A 144 -0.70 -2.08 -1.17
CA ILE A 144 -1.69 -2.05 -0.10
C ILE A 144 -0.95 -1.82 1.22
N GLU A 145 -1.34 -0.80 1.96
CA GLU A 145 -0.87 -0.55 3.31
C GLU A 145 -1.89 -1.08 4.31
N TYR A 146 -1.39 -1.79 5.32
CA TYR A 146 -2.14 -2.21 6.49
C TYR A 146 -1.56 -1.57 7.73
N ARG A 147 -2.39 -0.89 8.50
CA ARG A 147 -2.01 -0.17 9.71
C ARG A 147 -2.92 -0.54 10.87
N PHE A 148 -2.34 -0.79 12.04
CA PHE A 148 -3.13 -0.95 13.24
C PHE A 148 -3.71 0.41 13.66
N ASN A 149 -4.99 0.43 14.00
CA ASN A 149 -5.69 1.58 14.54
C ASN A 149 -5.81 1.43 16.05
N THR A 150 -5.65 2.53 16.77
CA THR A 150 -5.75 2.59 18.25
C THR A 150 -7.10 2.12 18.82
N LYS A 151 -8.12 1.95 17.97
CA LYS A 151 -9.43 1.37 18.32
C LYS A 151 -9.49 -0.16 18.17
N GLY A 152 -8.37 -0.85 17.93
CA GLY A 152 -8.31 -2.31 17.92
C GLY A 152 -8.65 -2.98 16.59
N TYR A 153 -8.29 -2.37 15.46
CA TYR A 153 -8.56 -2.92 14.13
C TYR A 153 -7.49 -2.53 13.13
N PHE A 154 -7.41 -3.20 11.97
CA PHE A 154 -6.53 -2.79 10.88
C PHE A 154 -7.24 -1.90 9.86
N GLU A 155 -6.58 -0.82 9.46
CA GLU A 155 -6.93 -0.01 8.30
C GLU A 155 -6.21 -0.58 7.07
N LYS A 156 -6.96 -0.81 6.00
CA LYS A 156 -6.45 -1.19 4.68
C LYS A 156 -6.57 -0.01 3.74
N GLU A 157 -5.44 0.44 3.20
CA GLU A 157 -5.38 1.52 2.23
C GLU A 157 -4.71 1.04 0.94
N ILE A 158 -5.32 1.32 -0.22
CA ILE A 158 -4.67 1.08 -1.51
C ILE A 158 -3.87 2.34 -1.84
N MET A 159 -2.58 2.34 -1.52
CA MET A 159 -1.68 3.49 -1.75
C MET A 159 -1.45 3.75 -3.24
N TYR A 160 -1.46 2.68 -4.03
CA TYR A 160 -1.22 2.74 -5.45
C TYR A 160 -1.91 1.59 -6.15
N LYS A 161 -2.50 1.89 -7.31
CA LYS A 161 -2.96 0.89 -8.26
C LYS A 161 -2.82 1.47 -9.66
N ASN A 162 -2.06 0.80 -10.52
CA ASN A 162 -2.00 1.22 -11.92
C ASN A 162 -3.10 0.56 -12.76
N ARG A 163 -3.24 1.06 -13.99
CA ARG A 163 -3.98 0.39 -15.06
C ARG A 163 -3.26 -0.92 -15.46
N PRO A 164 -3.95 -1.82 -16.19
CA PRO A 164 -3.32 -3.04 -16.67
C PRO A 164 -1.98 -2.78 -17.36
N ILE A 165 -0.96 -3.52 -16.95
CA ILE A 165 0.39 -3.47 -17.48
C ILE A 165 0.37 -4.07 -18.88
N ILE A 166 0.63 -3.24 -19.89
CA ILE A 166 0.72 -3.68 -21.30
C ILE A 166 2.14 -4.13 -21.65
N HIS A 167 3.14 -3.58 -20.97
CA HIS A 167 4.55 -3.90 -21.17
C HIS A 167 5.31 -3.82 -19.84
N LYS A 168 6.14 -4.84 -19.56
CA LYS A 168 7.02 -4.92 -18.39
C LYS A 168 8.41 -5.32 -18.88
N SER A 169 9.43 -4.62 -18.40
CA SER A 169 10.83 -4.99 -18.59
C SER A 169 11.51 -5.07 -17.23
N SER A 170 12.36 -6.06 -17.05
CA SER A 170 13.27 -6.15 -15.91
C SER A 170 14.68 -5.84 -16.42
N ILE A 171 15.42 -4.98 -15.71
CA ILE A 171 16.82 -4.63 -15.99
C ILE A 171 17.71 -5.40 -15.01
#